data_AF-A0A1R4GPV3-F1
#
_entry.id   AF-A0A1R4GPV3-F1
#
_cell.length_a   1.000
_cell.length_b   1.000
_cell.length_c   1.000
_cell.angle_alpha   90.00
_cell.angle_beta   90.00
_cell.angle_gamma   90.00
#
_symmetry.space_group_name_H-M   'P 1'
#
loop_
_entity.id
_entity.type
_entity.pdbx_description
1 polymer ?
#
loop_
_entity_poly.entity_id
_entity_poly.type
_entity_poly.pdbx_seq_one_letter_code
_entity_poly.pdbx_strand_id
1 'polypeptide(L)' 'MRRLVYFGGGTLVGALYGEIDRLVLKVAPLTIGAGIPLFSRNAEFEPEVWTLAEHSIVPSGAMFLTYDCKED' A
#
# COMPACT_ATOMS: atom_id res chain seq x y z
N MET A 1 -21.46 -6.98 -2.89
CA MET A 1 -20.00 -6.84 -3.06
C MET A 1 -19.32 -7.12 -1.74
N ARG A 2 -18.30 -7.99 -1.73
CA ARG A 2 -17.56 -8.35 -0.51
C ARG A 2 -16.22 -7.63 -0.55
N ARG A 3 -15.97 -6.75 0.41
CA ARG A 3 -14.70 -6.01 0.54
C ARG A 3 -13.81 -6.75 1.53
N LEU A 4 -12.59 -7.08 1.13
CA LEU A 4 -11.58 -7.70 1.99
C LEU A 4 -10.54 -6.63 2.34
N VAL A 5 -10.11 -6.60 3.60
CA VAL A 5 -9.10 -5.66 4.10
C VAL A 5 -7.95 -6.47 4.65
N TYR A 6 -6.76 -6.23 4.10
CA TYR A 6 -5.53 -6.85 4.53
C TYR A 6 -4.70 -5.82 5.29
N PHE A 7 -4.28 -6.18 6.50
CA PHE A 7 -3.30 -5.42 7.26
C PHE A 7 -1.95 -6.09 7.03
N GLY A 8 -0.99 -5.32 6.54
CA GLY A 8 0.18 -5.84 5.82
C GLY A 8 1.04 -6.88 6.55
N GLY A 9 1.93 -7.43 5.76
CA GLY A 9 2.98 -8.39 6.11
C GLY A 9 3.54 -8.85 4.76
N GLY A 10 4.80 -8.56 4.47
CA GLY A 10 5.35 -8.58 3.11
C GLY A 10 5.04 -9.87 2.31
N THR A 11 4.91 -11.02 3.00
CA THR A 11 4.56 -12.32 2.40
C THR A 11 3.09 -12.42 1.96
N LEU A 12 2.14 -11.91 2.74
CA LEU A 12 0.70 -12.01 2.44
C LEU A 12 0.29 -11.05 1.31
N VAL A 13 0.89 -9.86 1.29
CA VAL A 13 0.59 -8.84 0.28
C VAL A 13 1.20 -9.20 -1.08
N GLY A 14 2.36 -9.87 -1.10
CA GLY A 14 2.98 -10.32 -2.36
C GLY A 14 2.17 -11.37 -3.11
N ALA A 15 1.47 -12.27 -2.42
CA ALA A 15 0.69 -13.32 -3.05
C ALA A 15 -0.63 -12.83 -3.69
N LEU A 16 -1.12 -11.66 -3.27
CA LEU A 16 -2.40 -11.11 -3.71
C LEU A 16 -2.23 -9.84 -4.55
N TYR A 17 -1.00 -9.50 -4.93
CA TYR A 17 -0.70 -8.19 -5.51
C TYR A 17 -1.58 -7.86 -6.74
N GLY A 18 -1.77 -8.80 -7.66
CA GLY A 18 -2.65 -8.63 -8.82
C GLY A 18 -4.16 -8.60 -8.54
N GLU A 19 -4.58 -8.91 -7.30
CA GLU A 19 -5.98 -8.84 -6.86
C GLU A 19 -6.28 -7.56 -6.04
N ILE A 20 -5.28 -6.73 -5.76
CA ILE A 20 -5.47 -5.51 -4.97
C ILE A 20 -5.99 -4.41 -5.91
N ASP A 21 -7.25 -4.05 -5.76
CA ASP A 21 -7.83 -2.92 -6.51
C ASP A 21 -7.59 -1.55 -5.82
N ARG A 22 -7.38 -1.55 -4.49
CA ARG A 22 -7.18 -0.35 -3.67
C ARG A 22 -6.08 -0.51 -2.63
N LEU A 23 -5.15 0.45 -2.59
CA LEU A 23 -4.05 0.53 -1.63
C LEU A 23 -4.23 1.72 -0.68
N VAL A 24 -4.19 1.48 0.63
CA VAL A 24 -4.17 2.55 1.65
C VAL A 24 -2.81 2.55 2.36
N LEU A 25 -2.05 3.62 2.21
CA LEU A 25 -0.70 3.77 2.76
C LEU A 25 -0.68 4.83 3.88
N LYS A 26 -0.04 4.50 5.01
CA LYS A 26 0.31 5.46 6.06
C LYS A 26 1.82 5.73 6.00
N VAL A 27 2.20 6.96 5.67
CA VAL A 27 3.59 7.41 5.67
C VAL A 27 3.84 8.23 6.94
N ALA A 28 4.78 7.80 7.77
CA ALA A 28 5.20 8.55 8.96
C ALA A 28 6.44 9.39 8.64
N PRO A 29 6.60 10.58 9.25
CA PRO A 29 7.77 11.44 9.08
C PRO A 29 8.98 10.89 9.87
N LEU A 30 9.41 9.68 9.54
CA LEU A 30 10.48 8.96 10.23
C LEU A 30 11.34 8.17 9.25
N THR A 31 12.65 8.20 9.44
CA THR A 31 13.61 7.35 8.73
C THR A 31 14.13 6.27 9.68
N ILE A 32 13.93 4.99 9.32
CA ILE A 32 14.21 3.84 10.22
C ILE A 32 15.47 3.06 9.79
N GLY A 33 16.06 3.34 8.62
CA GLY A 33 17.30 2.73 8.12
C GLY A 33 17.20 1.25 7.71
N ALA A 34 16.51 0.43 8.51
CA ALA A 34 16.20 -0.98 8.25
C ALA A 34 14.77 -1.31 8.72
N GLY A 35 14.11 -2.28 8.07
CA GLY A 35 12.75 -2.66 8.40
C GLY A 35 12.16 -3.71 7.47
N ILE A 36 10.89 -4.03 7.69
CA ILE A 36 10.11 -4.91 6.81
C ILE A 36 9.66 -4.08 5.59
N PRO A 37 10.01 -4.49 4.37
CA PRO A 37 9.56 -3.79 3.17
C PRO A 37 8.04 -3.96 2.97
N LEU A 38 7.42 -3.00 2.26
CA LEU A 38 5.99 -2.99 1.96
C LEU A 38 5.56 -4.25 1.19
N PHE A 39 6.38 -4.67 0.22
CA PHE A 39 6.25 -5.93 -0.49
C PHE A 39 7.46 -6.82 -0.18
N SER A 40 7.26 -8.14 -0.22
CA SER A 40 8.34 -9.11 0.01
C SER A 40 9.55 -8.82 -0.89
N ARG A 41 10.76 -9.07 -0.37
CA ARG A 41 11.99 -9.03 -1.19
C ARG A 41 12.03 -10.09 -2.30
N ASN A 42 11.18 -11.11 -2.18
CA ASN A 42 11.05 -12.20 -3.15
C ASN A 42 9.85 -11.99 -4.10
N ALA A 43 9.17 -10.83 -4.06
CA ALA A 43 8.10 -10.52 -5.00
C ALA A 43 8.67 -10.40 -6.42
N GLU A 44 7.91 -10.86 -7.42
CA GLU A 44 8.27 -10.69 -8.83
C GLU A 44 8.17 -9.20 -9.22
N PHE A 45 8.98 -8.79 -10.20
CA PHE A 45 8.95 -7.44 -10.69
C PHE A 45 7.78 -7.25 -11.66
N GLU A 46 6.63 -6.91 -11.12
CA GLU A 46 5.39 -6.61 -11.85
C GLU A 46 4.93 -5.19 -11.52
N PRO A 47 5.32 -4.18 -12.32
CA PRO A 47 4.97 -2.80 -12.05
C PRO A 47 3.47 -2.57 -12.28
N GLU A 48 2.82 -1.95 -11.30
CA GLU A 48 1.41 -1.54 -11.38
C GLU A 48 1.33 -0.01 -11.30
N VAL A 49 0.45 0.58 -12.10
CA VAL A 49 0.23 2.04 -12.08
C VAL A 49 -0.94 2.35 -11.15
N TRP A 50 -0.68 3.19 -10.16
CA TRP A 50 -1.65 3.56 -9.13
C TRP A 50 -2.09 5.01 -9.30
N THR A 51 -3.39 5.26 -9.24
CA THR A 51 -3.98 6.61 -9.27
C THR A 51 -4.33 7.06 -7.86
N LEU A 52 -3.88 8.25 -7.46
CA LEU A 52 -4.20 8.81 -6.15
C LEU A 52 -5.69 9.21 -6.09
N ALA A 53 -6.46 8.50 -5.28
CA ALA A 53 -7.89 8.75 -5.09
C ALA A 53 -8.15 9.72 -3.93
N GLU A 54 -7.40 9.61 -2.84
CA GLU A 54 -7.57 10.45 -1.65
C GLU A 54 -6.23 10.65 -0.92
N HIS A 55 -6.05 11.80 -0.28
CA HIS A 55 -4.96 12.01 0.65
C HIS A 55 -5.36 12.91 1.81
N SER A 56 -4.77 12.66 2.98
CA SER A 56 -4.87 13.55 4.14
C SER A 56 -3.58 13.58 4.93
N ILE A 57 -3.33 14.73 5.58
CA ILE A 57 -2.21 14.91 6.51
C ILE A 57 -2.81 15.22 7.88
N VAL A 58 -2.40 14.46 8.88
CA VAL A 58 -2.83 14.69 10.27
C VAL A 58 -1.83 15.59 11.00
N PRO A 59 -2.21 16.20 12.15
CA PRO A 59 -1.32 17.13 12.88
C PRO A 59 0.05 16.56 13.27
N SER A 60 0.19 15.23 13.38
CA SER A 60 1.50 14.58 13.63
C SER A 60 2.44 14.58 12.42
N GLY A 61 2.00 15.08 11.26
CA GLY A 61 2.74 15.04 10.01
C GLY A 61 2.66 13.69 9.29
N ALA A 62 1.93 12.71 9.84
CA ALA A 62 1.68 11.46 9.12
C ALA A 62 0.71 11.71 7.94
N MET A 63 0.99 11.06 6.81
CA MET A 63 0.19 11.12 5.61
C MET A 63 -0.58 9.82 5.44
N PHE A 64 -1.86 9.92 5.10
CA PHE A 64 -2.68 8.81 4.65
C PHE A 64 -2.96 9.00 3.17
N LEU A 65 -2.64 8.00 2.35
CA LEU A 65 -2.76 8.03 0.89
C LEU A 65 -3.61 6.84 0.47
N THR A 66 -4.65 7.09 -0.33
CA THR A 66 -5.49 6.04 -0.93
C THR A 66 -5.25 6.06 -2.43
N TYR A 67 -4.86 4.91 -2.98
CA TYR A 67 -4.67 4.70 -4.40
C TYR A 67 -5.58 3.61 -4.93
N ASP A 68 -5.98 3.72 -6.19
CA ASP A 68 -6.73 2.72 -6.94
C ASP A 68 -5.95 2.34 -8.21
N CYS A 69 -5.92 1.06 -8.59
CA CYS A 69 -5.25 0.57 -9.82
C CYS A 69 -6.21 0.39 -11.01
N LYS A 70 -7.53 0.39 -10.75
CA LYS A 70 -8.58 0.32 -11.77
C LYS A 70 -9.52 1.50 -11.59
N GLU A 71 -9.86 2.17 -12.69
CA GLU A 71 -11.06 3.01 -12.73
C GLU A 71 -12.28 2.06 -12.66
N ASP A 72 -13.25 2.39 -11.80
CA ASP A 72 -14.55 1.69 -11.74
C ASP A 72 -15.31 1.78 -13.09
#